data_AF-A0A8J7Q8L1-F1
#
_entry.id   AF-A0A8J7Q8L1-F1
#
_cell.length_a   1.000
_cell.length_b   1.000
_cell.length_c   1.000
_cell.angle_alpha   90.00
_cell.angle_beta   90.00
_cell.angle_gamma   90.00
#
_symmetry.space_group_name_H-M   'P 1'
#
loop_
_entity.id
_entity.type
_entity.pdbx_description
1 polymer ?
#
loop_
_entity_poly.entity_id
_entity_poly.type
_entity_poly.pdbx_seq_one_letter_code
_entity_poly.pdbx_strand_id
1 'polypeptide(L)' 'VPNDDPLFAHVKRLEDVPPHFLLEVEHFFGTYKQLEGAHTESLGWSGAEESTREVRASVDRFRASLGTVRMG' A
#
# COMPACT_ATOMS: atom_id res chain seq x y z
N VAL A 1 7.80 6.72 -1.73
CA VAL A 1 9.14 6.92 -1.11
C VAL A 1 9.18 8.26 -0.40
N PRO A 2 10.10 8.50 0.55
CA PRO A 2 10.25 9.82 1.19
C PRO A 2 10.53 10.89 0.13
N ASN A 3 9.86 12.05 0.23
CA ASN A 3 9.97 13.11 -0.79
C ASN A 3 11.34 13.79 -0.80
N ASP A 4 11.95 13.94 0.38
CA ASP A 4 13.15 14.76 0.58
C ASP A 4 14.42 13.92 0.78
N ASP A 5 14.34 12.59 0.60
CA ASP A 5 15.50 11.71 0.69
C ASP A 5 16.12 11.48 -0.70
N PRO A 6 17.33 12.01 -0.97
CA PRO A 6 17.98 11.85 -2.27
C PRO A 6 18.27 10.39 -2.62
N LEU A 7 18.38 9.49 -1.64
CA LEU A 7 18.59 8.06 -1.89
C LEU A 7 17.43 7.45 -2.66
N PHE A 8 16.22 8.00 -2.52
CA PHE A 8 15.01 7.52 -3.21
C PHE A 8 14.60 8.37 -4.40
N ALA A 9 15.38 9.41 -4.76
CA ALA A 9 15.02 10.33 -5.83
C ALA A 9 14.80 9.64 -7.17
N HIS A 10 15.50 8.52 -7.42
CA HIS A 10 15.42 7.71 -8.64
C HIS A 10 14.18 6.80 -8.70
N VAL A 11 13.51 6.52 -7.58
CA VAL A 11 12.37 5.59 -7.52
C VAL A 11 11.08 6.35 -7.81
N LYS A 12 10.54 6.16 -9.02
CA LYS A 12 9.30 6.78 -9.51
C LYS A 12 8.21 5.77 -9.84
N ARG A 13 8.61 4.53 -10.16
CA ARG A 13 7.72 3.43 -10.52
C ARG A 13 8.15 2.16 -9.82
N LEU A 14 7.27 1.15 -9.82
CA LEU A 14 7.50 -0.09 -9.07
C LEU A 14 8.76 -0.81 -9.55
N GLU A 15 9.07 -0.71 -10.83
CA GLU A 15 10.21 -1.33 -11.50
C GLU A 15 11.56 -0.70 -11.09
N ASP A 16 11.54 0.50 -10.50
CA ASP A 16 12.74 1.13 -9.95
C ASP A 16 13.10 0.56 -8.56
N VAL A 17 12.18 -0.21 -7.94
CA VAL A 17 12.40 -0.84 -6.65
C VAL A 17 13.20 -2.13 -6.84
N PRO A 18 14.22 -2.41 -6.00
CA PRO A 18 14.94 -3.67 -6.05
C PRO A 18 13.96 -4.87 -5.97
N PRO A 19 14.00 -5.83 -6.90
CA PRO A 19 13.00 -6.90 -6.97
C PRO A 19 13.00 -7.78 -5.71
N HIS A 20 14.16 -7.98 -5.07
CA HIS A 20 14.25 -8.71 -3.82
C HIS A 20 13.50 -8.05 -2.66
N PHE A 21 13.42 -6.71 -2.64
CA PHE A 21 12.65 -5.99 -1.62
C PHE A 21 11.15 -6.26 -1.77
N LEU A 22 10.63 -6.30 -3.00
CA LEU A 22 9.23 -6.64 -3.25
C LEU A 22 8.90 -8.07 -2.76
N LEU A 23 9.78 -9.03 -3.03
CA LEU A 23 9.64 -10.41 -2.56
C LEU A 23 9.69 -10.52 -1.03
N GLU A 24 10.57 -9.75 -0.37
CA GLU A 24 10.65 -9.71 1.10
C GLU A 24 9.35 -9.18 1.71
N VAL A 25 8.79 -8.10 1.15
CA VAL A 25 7.52 -7.54 1.63
C VAL A 25 6.36 -8.51 1.40
N GLU A 26 6.28 -9.17 0.24
CA GLU A 26 5.29 -10.22 0.00
C GLU A 26 5.41 -11.37 1.00
N HIS A 27 6.62 -11.85 1.25
CA HIS A 27 6.88 -12.93 2.20
C HIS A 27 6.49 -12.56 3.63
N PHE A 28 6.81 -11.33 4.06
CA PHE A 28 6.43 -10.83 5.36
C PHE A 28 4.91 -10.86 5.53
N PHE A 29 4.16 -10.27 4.60
CA PHE A 29 2.70 -10.24 4.70
C PHE A 29 2.04 -11.62 4.54
N GLY A 30 2.65 -12.57 3.83
CA GLY A 30 2.18 -13.95 3.74
C GLY A 30 2.42 -14.81 5.00
N THR A 31 3.31 -14.37 5.89
CA THR A 31 3.73 -15.18 7.06
C THR A 31 3.42 -14.54 8.41
N TYR A 32 3.29 -13.21 8.51
CA TYR A 32 3.25 -12.52 9.81
C TYR A 32 2.11 -12.95 10.75
N LYS A 33 1.00 -13.48 10.21
CA LYS A 33 -0.17 -13.92 10.97
C LYS A 33 -0.28 -15.42 11.19
N GLN A 34 0.69 -16.20 10.72
CA GLN A 34 0.61 -17.67 10.79
C GLN A 34 0.48 -18.18 12.23
N LEU A 35 1.17 -17.55 13.19
CA LEU A 35 1.08 -17.92 14.62
C LEU A 35 -0.25 -17.53 15.27
N GLU A 36 -1.00 -16.60 14.66
CA GLU A 36 -2.34 -16.22 15.09
C GLU A 36 -3.42 -17.17 14.51
N GLY A 37 -3.02 -18.14 13.68
CA GLY A 37 -3.93 -19.04 12.98
C GLY A 37 -4.72 -18.38 11.83
N ALA A 38 -4.34 -17.16 11.44
CA ALA A 38 -4.96 -16.44 10.34
C ALA A 38 -4.12 -16.56 9.05
N HIS A 39 -4.81 -16.61 7.92
CA HIS A 39 -4.20 -16.69 6.60
C HIS A 39 -4.35 -15.35 5.87
N THR A 40 -3.31 -14.98 5.14
CA THR A 40 -3.24 -13.78 4.30
C THR A 40 -2.69 -14.18 2.94
N GLU A 41 -3.26 -13.58 1.89
CA GLU A 41 -2.85 -13.80 0.50
C GLU A 41 -2.45 -12.46 -0.11
N SER A 42 -1.27 -12.44 -0.75
CA SER A 42 -0.84 -11.30 -1.56
C SER A 42 -1.39 -11.46 -2.97
N LEU A 43 -2.04 -10.42 -3.50
CA LEU A 43 -2.56 -10.39 -4.87
C LEU A 43 -1.55 -9.76 -5.87
N GLY A 44 -0.30 -9.57 -5.42
CA GLY A 44 0.76 -8.92 -6.18
C GLY A 44 0.78 -7.39 -6.01
N TRP A 45 1.47 -6.71 -6.93
CA TRP A 45 1.74 -5.28 -6.85
C TRP A 45 1.04 -4.49 -7.96
N SER A 46 0.42 -3.38 -7.56
CA SER A 46 -0.12 -2.37 -8.46
C SER A 46 0.90 -1.26 -8.74
N GLY A 47 0.81 -0.66 -9.93
CA GLY A 47 1.64 0.47 -10.32
C GLY A 47 1.22 1.79 -9.66
N ALA A 48 2.10 2.80 -9.72
CA ALA A 48 1.92 4.09 -9.05
C ALA A 48 0.60 4.82 -9.37
N GLU A 49 0.11 4.71 -10.61
CA GLU A 49 -1.15 5.32 -11.00
C GLU A 49 -2.35 4.69 -10.28
N GLU A 50 -2.41 3.36 -10.27
CA GLU A 50 -3.47 2.62 -9.57
C GLU A 50 -3.42 2.87 -8.06
N SER A 51 -2.23 2.83 -7.47
CA SER A 51 -2.06 3.17 -6.05
C SER A 51 -2.54 4.59 -5.74
N THR A 52 -2.25 5.56 -6.63
CA THR A 52 -2.72 6.95 -6.46
C THR A 52 -4.24 7.05 -6.55
N ARG A 53 -4.88 6.30 -7.46
CA ARG A 53 -6.34 6.24 -7.57
C ARG A 53 -6.96 5.69 -6.29
N GLU A 54 -6.39 4.61 -5.74
CA GLU A 54 -6.89 3.99 -4.51
C GLU A 54 -6.73 4.89 -3.28
N VAL A 55 -5.63 5.65 -3.19
CA VAL A 55 -5.45 6.66 -2.13
C VAL A 55 -6.55 7.74 -2.21
N ARG A 56 -6.82 8.27 -3.41
CA ARG A 56 -7.89 9.27 -3.60
C ARG A 56 -9.25 8.71 -3.25
N ALA A 57 -9.57 7.50 -3.73
CA ALA A 57 -10.81 6.82 -3.42
C ALA A 57 -10.99 6.60 -1.91
N SER A 58 -9.90 6.24 -1.20
CA SER A 58 -9.91 6.10 0.26
C SER A 58 -10.18 7.43 0.98
N VAL A 59 -9.58 8.53 0.52
CA VAL A 59 -9.84 9.87 1.06
C VAL A 59 -11.30 10.27 0.84
N ASP A 60 -11.86 10.01 -0.33
CA ASP A 60 -13.26 10.33 -0.64
C ASP A 60 -14.24 9.49 0.19
N ARG A 61 -13.98 8.19 0.35
CA ARG A 61 -14.77 7.31 1.25
C ARG A 61 -14.73 7.81 2.70
N PHE A 62 -13.58 8.25 3.18
CA PHE A 62 -13.45 8.82 4.52
C PHE A 62 -14.22 10.13 4.67
N ARG A 63 -14.13 11.05 3.69
CA ARG A 63 -14.91 12.29 3.70
C ARG A 63 -16.42 12.03 3.70
N ALA A 64 -16.87 11.06 2.90
CA ALA A 64 -18.27 10.65 2.89
C ALA A 64 -18.69 10.07 4.24
N SER A 65 -17.85 9.24 4.88
CA SER A 65 -18.19 8.68 6.20
C SER A 65 -18.28 9.74 7.30
N LEU A 66 -17.48 10.81 7.25
CA LEU A 66 -17.61 11.96 8.17
C LEU A 66 -18.96 12.68 8.03
N GLY A 67 -19.53 12.75 6.81
CA GLY A 67 -20.87 13.29 6.59
C GLY A 67 -21.96 12.41 7.20
N THR A 68 -21.78 11.09 7.15
CA THR A 68 -22.70 10.11 7.76
C THR A 68 -22.64 10.09 9.29
N VAL A 69 -21.45 10.29 9.88
CA VAL A 69 -21.26 10.29 11.35
C VAL A 69 -21.87 11.53 12.02
N ARG A 70 -21.99 12.66 11.31
CA ARG A 70 -22.50 13.93 11.89
C ARG A 70 -24.03 14.09 11.86
N MET A 71 -24.74 13.11 11.29
CA MET A 71 -26.21 13.08 11.16
C MET A 71 -26.87 11.96 12.00
N GLY A 72 -26.13 11.37 12.94
CA GLY A 72 -26.61 10.40 13.92
C GLY A 72 -26.64 10.96 15.33
#